data_AF-A0A4P5QTY7-F1
#
_entry.id   AF-A0A4P5QTY7-F1
#
_cell.length_a   1.000
_cell.length_b   1.000
_cell.length_c   1.000
_cell.angle_alpha   90.00
_cell.angle_beta   90.00
_cell.angle_gamma   90.00
#
_symmetry.space_group_name_H-M   'P 1'
#
loop_
_entity.id
_entity.type
_entity.pdbx_description
1 polymer ?
#
loop_
_entity_poly.entity_id
_entity_poly.type
_entity_poly.pdbx_seq_one_letter_code
_entity_poly.pdbx_strand_id
1 'polypeptide(L)'
;MNLSNPQRVIKLIKDLASKPLNLPRYLSCLPLWKRSRLNFAMPWWSFSAIDFVNEQCRADQDVFEFGSGGSTLFFAKRCKTVTAVEDDAT
;
A
#
# COMPACT_ATOMS: atom_id res chain seq x y z
N MET A 1 5.47 -16.09 3.59
CA MET A 1 6.65 -15.54 4.29
C MET A 1 6.46 -15.70 5.80
N ASN A 2 6.96 -16.80 6.40
CA ASN A 2 6.73 -17.15 7.80
C ASN A 2 7.75 -16.47 8.72
N LEU A 3 7.51 -15.20 9.05
CA LEU A 3 8.25 -14.48 10.10
C LEU A 3 7.45 -14.44 11.40
N SER A 4 8.13 -14.65 12.53
CA SER A 4 7.56 -14.45 13.86
C SER A 4 7.33 -12.96 14.14
N ASN A 5 6.43 -12.64 15.09
CA ASN A 5 6.15 -11.25 15.46
C ASN A 5 7.41 -10.48 15.90
N PRO A 6 8.32 -11.04 16.72
CA PRO A 6 9.59 -10.37 17.05
C PRO A 6 10.44 -10.03 15.84
N GLN A 7 10.54 -10.95 14.87
CA GLN A 7 11.30 -10.71 13.63
C GLN A 7 10.70 -9.58 12.80
N ARG A 8 9.36 -9.49 12.75
CA ARG A 8 8.64 -8.40 12.07
C ARG A 8 8.92 -7.06 12.76
N VAL A 9 8.91 -7.01 14.09
CA VAL A 9 9.24 -5.81 14.87
C VAL A 9 10.67 -5.37 14.62
N ILE A 10 11.64 -6.29 14.65
CA ILE A 10 13.04 -5.96 14.34
C ILE A 10 13.18 -5.38 12.93
N LYS A 11 12.48 -5.95 11.95
CA LYS A 11 12.49 -5.44 10.57
C LYS A 11 11.91 -4.03 10.48
N LEU A 12 10.81 -3.76 11.19
CA LEU A 12 10.21 -2.43 11.28
C LEU A 12 11.16 -1.40 11.93
N ILE A 13 11.80 -1.77 13.05
CA ILE A 13 12.76 -0.88 13.74
C ILE A 13 13.92 -0.54 12.81
N LYS A 14 14.48 -1.54 12.11
CA LYS A 14 15.54 -1.32 11.12
C LYS A 14 15.10 -0.39 9.97
N ASP A 15 13.89 -0.59 9.46
CA ASP A 15 13.31 0.27 8.41
C ASP A 15 13.17 1.73 8.91
N LEU A 16 12.57 1.94 10.07
CA LEU A 16 12.39 3.26 10.68
C LEU A 16 13.72 3.94 11.04
N ALA A 17 14.72 3.18 11.48
CA ALA A 17 16.07 3.72 11.72
C ALA A 17 16.72 4.21 10.43
N SER A 18 16.49 3.51 9.31
CA SER A 18 17.03 3.92 8.00
C SER A 18 16.25 5.07 7.36
N LYS A 19 14.94 5.18 7.62
CA LYS A 19 14.04 6.17 7.03
C LYS A 19 13.10 6.76 8.10
N PRO A 20 13.60 7.62 9.01
CA PRO A 20 12.82 8.13 10.14
C PRO A 20 11.61 8.97 9.70
N LEU A 21 11.67 9.57 8.51
CA LEU A 21 10.56 10.33 7.92
C LEU A 21 9.32 9.47 7.59
N ASN A 22 9.44 8.14 7.59
CA ASN A 22 8.28 7.26 7.43
C ASN A 22 7.47 7.10 8.72
N LEU A 23 8.00 7.50 9.89
CA LEU A 23 7.33 7.31 11.18
C LEU A 23 5.89 7.91 11.22
N PRO A 24 5.63 9.14 10.73
CA PRO A 24 4.27 9.67 10.67
C PRO A 24 3.31 8.84 9.83
N ARG A 25 3.79 8.17 8.76
CA ARG A 25 2.97 7.29 7.89
C ARG A 25 2.58 6.00 8.62
N TYR A 26 3.46 5.44 9.43
CA TYR A 26 3.13 4.30 10.28
C TYR A 26 2.17 4.69 11.39
N LEU A 27 2.40 5.85 12.01
CA LEU A 27 1.48 6.37 13.01
C LEU A 27 0.09 6.55 12.38
N SER A 28 -0.02 7.19 11.20
CA SER A 28 -1.30 7.48 10.48
C SER A 28 -2.15 6.24 10.20
N CYS A 29 -1.55 5.05 10.22
CA CYS A 29 -2.20 3.78 9.99
C CYS A 29 -2.46 2.97 11.28
N LEU A 30 -2.21 3.55 12.46
CA LEU A 30 -2.51 2.88 13.73
C LEU A 30 -4.02 2.64 13.88
N PRO A 31 -4.41 1.50 14.48
CA PRO A 31 -5.83 1.13 14.66
C PRO A 31 -6.60 2.09 15.57
N LEU A 32 -5.89 3.00 16.25
CA LEU A 32 -6.45 4.10 17.03
C LEU A 32 -7.37 5.01 16.20
N TRP A 33 -7.18 5.08 14.89
CA TRP A 33 -7.94 5.97 14.02
C TRP A 33 -9.15 5.34 13.34
N LYS A 34 -9.53 4.08 13.64
CA LYS A 34 -10.77 3.38 13.18
C LYS A 34 -11.22 3.75 11.75
N ARG A 35 -10.29 3.86 10.81
CA ARG A 35 -10.56 4.12 9.40
C ARG A 35 -10.36 2.82 8.62
N SER A 36 -11.34 2.43 7.80
CA SER A 36 -11.17 1.26 6.93
C SER A 36 -10.06 1.55 5.91
N ARG A 37 -9.23 0.54 5.62
CA ARG A 37 -8.11 0.67 4.64
C ARG A 37 -8.61 1.02 3.23
N LEU A 38 -9.82 0.57 2.89
CA LEU A 38 -10.48 0.88 1.63
C LEU A 38 -10.79 2.38 1.49
N ASN A 39 -11.19 3.04 2.57
CA ASN A 39 -11.47 4.49 2.55
C ASN A 39 -10.23 5.34 2.25
N PHE A 40 -9.02 4.80 2.44
CA PHE A 40 -7.77 5.51 2.18
C PHE A 40 -7.17 5.24 0.81
N ALA A 41 -7.77 4.36 -0.01
CA ALA A 41 -7.16 3.88 -1.26
C ALA A 41 -5.70 3.45 -1.04
N MET A 42 -5.45 2.75 0.07
CA MET A 42 -4.10 2.40 0.48
C MET A 42 -3.79 0.97 0.04
N PRO A 43 -2.85 0.78 -0.89
CA PRO A 43 -2.46 -0.55 -1.33
C PRO A 43 -1.77 -1.31 -0.20
N TRP A 44 -1.85 -2.64 -0.23
CA TRP A 44 -1.20 -3.52 0.73
C TRP A 44 0.29 -3.73 0.41
N TRP A 45 1.03 -2.63 0.31
CA TRP A 45 2.46 -2.61 0.01
C TRP A 45 3.25 -1.90 1.10
N SER A 46 4.57 -2.06 1.09
CA SER A 46 5.44 -1.22 1.93
C SER A 46 5.39 0.22 1.44
N PHE A 47 5.57 1.21 2.32
CA PHE A 47 5.57 2.61 1.92
C PHE A 47 6.60 2.93 0.82
N SER A 48 7.78 2.29 0.85
CA SER A 48 8.77 2.46 -0.21
C SER A 48 8.30 1.91 -1.57
N ALA A 49 7.54 0.81 -1.59
CA ALA A 49 6.96 0.30 -2.83
C ALA A 49 5.82 1.23 -3.32
N ILE A 50 5.02 1.80 -2.41
CA ILE A 50 4.02 2.80 -2.77
C ILE A 50 4.67 4.00 -3.44
N ASP A 51 5.74 4.53 -2.85
CA ASP A 51 6.45 5.69 -3.39
C ASP A 51 7.04 5.38 -4.77
N PHE A 52 7.72 4.24 -4.90
CA PHE A 52 8.28 3.79 -6.17
C PHE A 52 7.22 3.64 -7.27
N VAL A 53 6.11 2.96 -6.98
CA VAL A 53 5.03 2.76 -7.96
C VAL A 53 4.34 4.08 -8.29
N ASN A 54 4.15 4.96 -7.31
CA ASN A 54 3.55 6.28 -7.49
C ASN A 54 4.34 7.12 -8.51
N GLU A 55 5.67 7.07 -8.45
CA GLU A 55 6.55 7.80 -9.40
C GLU A 55 6.41 7.31 -10.84
N GLN A 56 5.96 6.08 -11.06
CA GLN A 56 5.79 5.49 -12.40
C GLN A 56 4.38 5.67 -12.97
N CYS A 57 3.41 6.06 -12.14
CA CYS A 57 2.01 6.23 -12.56
C CYS A 57 1.84 7.49 -13.42
N ARG A 58 1.17 7.35 -14.56
CA ARG A 58 0.82 8.46 -15.44
C ARG A 58 -0.66 8.42 -15.82
N ALA A 59 -1.25 9.61 -15.96
CA ALA A 59 -2.68 9.77 -16.26
C ALA A 59 -3.12 9.20 -17.62
N ASP A 60 -2.18 8.86 -18.51
CA ASP A 60 -2.43 8.28 -19.83
C ASP A 60 -2.34 6.74 -19.86
N GLN A 61 -1.95 6.11 -18.76
CA GLN A 61 -1.72 4.66 -18.69
C GLN A 61 -3.00 3.88 -18.41
N ASP A 62 -3.11 2.72 -19.07
CA ASP A 62 -4.07 1.67 -18.75
C ASP A 62 -3.36 0.61 -17.89
N VAL A 63 -3.85 0.39 -16.67
CA VAL A 63 -3.24 -0.51 -15.68
C VAL A 63 -3.99 -1.83 -15.63
N PHE A 64 -3.25 -2.93 -15.56
CA PHE A 64 -3.79 -4.26 -15.29
C PHE A 64 -3.23 -4.78 -13.97
N GLU A 65 -4.08 -5.26 -13.07
CA GLU A 65 -3.66 -5.86 -11.79
C GLU A 65 -4.36 -7.21 -11.50
N PHE A 66 -3.65 -8.06 -10.76
CA PHE A 66 -4.20 -9.28 -10.18
C PHE A 66 -4.40 -9.07 -8.67
N GLY A 67 -5.60 -9.34 -8.20
CA GLY A 67 -6.07 -8.97 -6.87
C GLY A 67 -6.64 -7.54 -6.86
N SER A 68 -7.82 -7.36 -6.27
CA SER A 68 -8.50 -6.07 -6.17
C SER A 68 -8.49 -5.50 -4.75
N GLY A 69 -8.67 -4.18 -4.62
CA GLY A 69 -8.84 -3.53 -3.32
C GLY A 69 -8.22 -2.14 -3.24
N GLY A 70 -7.39 -1.93 -2.22
CA GLY A 70 -6.77 -0.61 -1.97
C GLY A 70 -5.85 -0.13 -3.11
N SER A 71 -5.17 -1.06 -3.79
CA SER A 71 -4.34 -0.77 -4.97
C SER A 71 -5.17 -0.33 -6.18
N THR A 72 -6.34 -0.94 -6.38
CA THR A 72 -7.28 -0.55 -7.45
C THR A 72 -7.65 0.92 -7.34
N LEU A 73 -8.04 1.36 -6.14
CA LEU A 73 -8.38 2.76 -5.88
C LEU A 73 -7.14 3.68 -5.95
N PHE A 74 -5.96 3.17 -5.62
CA PHE A 74 -4.70 3.90 -5.75
C PHE A 74 -4.40 4.22 -7.22
N PHE A 75 -4.51 3.23 -8.11
CA PHE A 75 -4.31 3.40 -9.54
C PHE A 75 -5.44 4.18 -10.20
N ALA A 76 -6.69 3.95 -9.83
CA ALA A 76 -7.85 4.63 -10.41
C ALA A 76 -7.82 6.16 -10.21
N LYS A 77 -7.13 6.64 -9.16
CA LYS A 77 -6.92 8.07 -8.91
C LYS A 77 -5.78 8.69 -9.73
N ARG A 78 -4.94 7.87 -10.38
CA ARG A 78 -3.65 8.29 -10.97
C ARG A 78 -3.49 7.94 -12.44
N CYS A 79 -4.15 6.89 -12.90
CA CYS A 79 -4.06 6.34 -14.24
C CYS A 79 -5.40 6.45 -14.96
N LYS A 80 -5.39 6.25 -16.29
CA LYS A 80 -6.56 6.42 -17.14
C LYS A 80 -7.61 5.34 -16.88
N THR A 81 -7.19 4.08 -16.87
CA THR A 81 -8.05 2.93 -16.61
C THR A 81 -7.33 1.92 -15.74
N VAL A 82 -8.11 1.12 -15.00
CA VAL A 82 -7.61 0.00 -14.21
C VAL A 82 -8.50 -1.21 -14.48
N THR A 83 -7.91 -2.29 -14.95
CA THR A 83 -8.55 -3.60 -15.07
C THR A 83 -7.97 -4.50 -13.98
N ALA A 84 -8.80 -4.87 -13.01
CA ALA A 84 -8.42 -5.76 -11.93
C ALA A 84 -9.11 -7.12 -12.10
N VAL A 85 -8.37 -8.21 -11.91
CA VAL A 85 -8.92 -9.57 -11.87
C VAL A 85 -8.78 -10.09 -10.44
N GLU A 86 -9.89 -10.47 -9.83
CA GLU A 86 -9.96 -11.01 -8.48
C GLU A 86 -10.65 -12.39 -8.54
N ASP A 87 -10.15 -13.32 -7.73
CA ASP A 87 -10.70 -14.69 -7.60
C ASP A 87 -11.75 -14.75 -6.48
N ASP A 88 -11.58 -13.93 -5.43
CA ASP A 88 -12.54 -13.82 -4.35
C ASP A 88 -13.74 -12.93 -4.72
N ALA A 89 -14.92 -13.54 -4.82
CA ALA A 89 -16.16 -12.86 -5.17
C ALA A 89 -16.90 -12.23 -3.97
N THR A 90 -16.36 -12.32 -2.76
CA THR A 90 -17.07 -11.96 -1.51
C THR A 90 -16.86 -10.55 -0.99
#